data_AF-A0A0D3E742-F1
#
_entry.id   AF-A0A0D3E742-F1
#
_cell.length_a   1.000
_cell.length_b   1.000
_cell.length_c   1.000
_cell.angle_alpha   90.00
_cell.angle_beta   90.00
_cell.angle_gamma   90.00
#
_symmetry.space_group_name_H-M   'P 1'
#
loop_
_entity.id
_entity.type
_entity.pdbx_description
1 polymer ?
#
loop_
_entity_poly.entity_id
_entity_poly.type
_entity_poly.pdbx_seq_one_letter_code
_entity_poly.pdbx_strand_id
1 'polypeptide(L)'
;MWSRFKRKKPLTLSRWKRFFTPDGRLHNRGVGLLKKVRSRGIDPSIWSEVWPFLLGVCDLNSSKEERGATRTQRRKAYERLRRKCKRLQRQDSCEFKLNKINKPPQDKHNGWSCSKDTLFYLSKN
;
A
#
# COMPACT_ATOMS: atom_id res chain seq x y z
N MET A 1 40.49 2.28 13.27
CA MET A 1 39.97 1.42 12.18
C MET A 1 38.54 1.00 12.50
N TRP A 2 37.54 1.58 11.83
CA TRP A 2 36.17 1.10 11.98
C TRP A 2 36.03 -0.21 11.21
N SER A 3 35.87 -1.31 11.94
CA SER A 3 35.59 -2.63 11.38
C SER A 3 34.37 -2.54 10.47
N ARG A 4 34.54 -2.91 9.20
CA ARG A 4 33.43 -3.12 8.27
C ARG A 4 32.62 -4.30 8.81
N PHE A 5 31.64 -4.03 9.67
CA PHE A 5 30.60 -5.01 10.02
C PHE A 5 29.99 -5.50 8.72
N LYS A 6 30.36 -6.70 8.28
CA LYS A 6 29.80 -7.30 7.07
C LYS A 6 28.31 -7.48 7.32
N ARG A 7 27.49 -6.64 6.68
CA ARG A 7 26.04 -6.75 6.77
C ARG A 7 25.66 -8.16 6.33
N LYS A 8 24.84 -8.84 7.15
CA LYS A 8 24.34 -10.16 6.82
C LYS A 8 23.53 -10.03 5.52
N LYS A 9 23.75 -10.94 4.56
CA LYS A 9 23.02 -10.94 3.28
C LYS A 9 21.50 -10.82 3.50
N PRO A 10 20.75 -10.09 2.65
CA PRO A 10 19.31 -9.96 2.80
C PRO A 10 18.58 -11.30 2.69
N LEU A 11 17.30 -11.30 3.05
CA LEU A 11 16.43 -12.46 2.86
C LEU A 11 16.11 -12.62 1.36
N THR A 12 16.47 -13.77 0.77
CA THR A 12 16.18 -14.11 -0.63
C THR A 12 14.89 -14.92 -0.76
N LEU A 13 14.32 -14.99 -1.98
CA LEU A 13 13.07 -15.69 -2.26
C LEU A 13 13.11 -17.19 -1.90
N SER A 14 14.21 -17.86 -2.25
CA SER A 14 14.39 -19.28 -1.89
C SER A 14 14.33 -19.48 -0.37
N ARG A 15 14.96 -18.58 0.40
CA ARG A 15 14.95 -18.65 1.86
C ARG A 15 13.59 -18.30 2.45
N TRP A 16 12.86 -17.37 1.82
CA TRP A 16 11.50 -17.02 2.17
C TRP A 16 10.54 -18.22 2.02
N LYS A 17 10.57 -18.91 0.87
CA LYS A 17 9.74 -20.09 0.60
C LYS A 17 9.94 -21.21 1.63
N ARG A 18 11.16 -21.35 2.17
CA ARG A 18 11.48 -22.34 3.22
C ARG A 18 10.85 -22.08 4.59
N PHE A 19 10.25 -20.91 4.84
CA PHE A 19 9.53 -20.64 6.10
C PHE A 19 8.08 -21.10 6.08
N PHE A 20 7.56 -21.47 4.91
CA PHE A 20 6.19 -21.94 4.78
C PHE A 20 6.09 -23.44 5.02
N THR A 21 5.03 -23.84 5.70
CA THR A 21 4.57 -25.23 5.75
C THR A 21 3.91 -25.61 4.42
N PRO A 22 3.71 -26.92 4.13
CA PRO A 22 2.94 -27.38 2.97
C PRO A 22 1.56 -26.74 2.88
N ASP A 23 0.90 -26.52 4.03
CA ASP A 23 -0.40 -25.85 4.14
C ASP A 23 -0.36 -24.34 3.84
N GLY A 24 0.84 -23.80 3.62
CA GLY A 24 1.06 -22.38 3.32
C GLY A 24 1.02 -21.46 4.54
N ARG A 25 1.21 -21.99 5.75
CA ARG A 25 1.31 -21.23 7.01
C ARG A 25 2.78 -20.95 7.34
N LEU A 26 3.09 -19.85 8.03
CA LEU A 26 4.48 -19.58 8.46
C LEU A 26 4.84 -20.37 9.71
N HIS A 27 6.03 -20.97 9.71
CA HIS A 27 6.54 -21.70 10.87
C HIS A 27 6.70 -20.77 12.10
N ASN A 28 6.34 -21.27 13.29
CA ASN A 28 6.35 -20.53 14.55
C ASN A 28 5.73 -19.13 14.45
N ARG A 29 4.57 -19.00 13.79
CA ARG A 29 3.84 -17.73 13.61
C ARG A 29 4.72 -16.63 12.98
N GLY A 30 5.76 -16.99 12.22
CA GLY A 30 6.68 -16.03 11.61
C GLY A 30 7.65 -15.32 12.56
N VAL A 31 7.76 -15.70 13.83
CA VAL A 31 8.68 -15.04 14.79
C VAL A 31 10.14 -15.14 14.33
N GLY A 32 10.57 -16.33 13.90
CA GLY A 32 11.92 -16.54 13.39
C GLY A 32 12.21 -15.80 12.07
N LEU A 33 11.16 -15.58 11.28
CA LEU A 33 11.22 -14.80 10.04
C LEU A 33 11.40 -13.31 10.36
N LEU A 34 10.57 -12.75 11.23
CA LEU A 34 10.64 -11.34 11.64
C LEU A 34 12.00 -11.00 12.26
N LYS A 35 12.55 -11.89 13.10
CA LYS A 35 13.90 -11.74 13.65
C LYS A 35 14.95 -11.62 12.54
N LYS A 36 14.84 -12.43 11.47
CA LYS A 36 15.76 -12.38 10.32
C LYS A 36 15.56 -11.13 9.46
N VAL A 37 14.31 -10.74 9.20
CA VAL A 37 13.97 -9.51 8.47
C VAL A 37 14.56 -8.29 9.19
N ARG A 38 14.33 -8.19 10.50
CA ARG A 38 14.84 -7.09 11.33
C ARG A 38 16.37 -7.02 11.34
N SER A 39 17.05 -8.17 11.39
CA SER A 39 18.52 -8.21 11.46
C SER A 39 19.25 -8.15 10.12
N ARG A 40 18.62 -8.56 9.01
CA ARG A 40 19.29 -8.75 7.71
C ARG A 40 18.70 -7.88 6.59
N GLY A 41 17.51 -7.34 6.78
CA GLY A 41 16.75 -6.70 5.72
C GLY A 41 16.14 -7.70 4.74
N ILE A 42 15.32 -7.17 3.83
CA ILE A 42 14.59 -7.93 2.81
C ILE A 42 15.15 -7.53 1.46
N ASP A 43 15.39 -8.52 0.60
CA ASP A 43 15.75 -8.26 -0.79
C ASP A 43 14.58 -7.59 -1.54
N PRO A 44 14.82 -6.54 -2.35
CA PRO A 44 13.75 -5.84 -3.07
C PRO A 44 12.88 -6.77 -3.92
N SER A 45 13.44 -7.86 -4.46
CA SER A 45 12.71 -8.77 -5.34
C SER A 45 11.56 -9.50 -4.64
N ILE A 46 11.58 -9.57 -3.30
CA ILE A 46 10.59 -10.34 -2.51
C ILE A 46 9.66 -9.44 -1.71
N TRP A 47 9.79 -8.12 -1.81
CA TRP A 47 8.99 -7.19 -1.01
C TRP A 47 7.49 -7.39 -1.20
N SER A 48 7.05 -7.61 -2.44
CA SER A 48 5.65 -7.85 -2.77
C SER A 48 5.04 -9.04 -2.01
N GLU A 49 5.84 -10.06 -1.66
CA GLU A 49 5.40 -11.22 -0.90
C GLU A 49 5.47 -11.01 0.61
N VAL A 50 6.51 -10.32 1.10
CA VAL A 50 6.76 -10.18 2.54
C VAL A 50 5.94 -9.06 3.17
N TRP A 51 5.79 -7.93 2.48
CA TRP A 51 5.16 -6.72 3.02
C TRP A 51 3.72 -6.92 3.50
N PRO A 52 2.85 -7.70 2.80
CA PRO A 52 1.51 -7.98 3.32
C PRO A 52 1.51 -8.57 4.73
N PHE A 53 2.54 -9.33 5.10
CA PHE A 53 2.67 -9.89 6.45
C PHE A 53 3.21 -8.88 7.47
N LEU A 54 4.15 -8.02 7.07
CA LEU A 54 4.68 -6.98 7.94
C LEU A 54 3.65 -5.89 8.24
N LEU A 55 2.78 -5.58 7.28
CA LEU A 55 1.72 -4.60 7.41
C LEU A 55 0.49 -5.15 8.16
N GLY A 56 0.47 -6.42 8.55
CA GLY A 56 -0.70 -7.06 9.15
C GLY A 56 -1.88 -7.22 8.18
N VAL A 57 -1.63 -7.08 6.87
CA VAL A 57 -2.65 -7.32 5.84
C VAL A 57 -2.95 -8.82 5.75
N CYS A 58 -1.93 -9.66 5.88
CA CYS A 58 -2.05 -11.11 5.94
C CYS A 58 -1.68 -11.61 7.34
N ASP A 59 -2.51 -12.48 7.90
CA ASP A 59 -2.19 -13.13 9.17
C ASP A 59 -1.06 -14.14 8.98
N LEU A 60 -0.08 -14.13 9.89
CA LEU A 60 1.09 -15.01 9.83
C LEU A 60 0.72 -16.50 9.94
N ASN A 61 -0.47 -16.81 10.49
CA ASN A 61 -1.00 -18.17 10.61
C ASN A 61 -2.08 -18.51 9.58
N SER A 62 -2.43 -17.59 8.68
CA SER A 62 -3.46 -17.88 7.68
C SER A 62 -2.93 -18.83 6.60
N SER A 63 -3.79 -19.73 6.13
CA SER A 63 -3.47 -20.62 5.01
C SER A 63 -3.34 -19.81 3.71
N LYS A 64 -2.79 -20.44 2.66
CA LYS A 64 -2.69 -19.77 1.35
C LYS A 64 -4.07 -19.41 0.78
N GLU A 65 -5.07 -20.25 1.02
CA GLU A 65 -6.44 -20.07 0.54
C GLU A 65 -7.16 -18.95 1.29
N GLU A 66 -7.06 -18.93 2.62
CA GLU A 66 -7.59 -17.87 3.47
C GLU A 66 -7.04 -16.49 3.03
N ARG A 67 -5.73 -16.41 2.77
CA ARG A 67 -5.09 -15.19 2.25
C ARG A 67 -5.68 -14.76 0.91
N GLY A 68 -5.97 -15.71 0.01
CA GLY A 68 -6.60 -15.43 -1.28
C GLY A 68 -8.01 -14.85 -1.13
N ALA A 69 -8.80 -15.42 -0.23
CA ALA A 69 -10.15 -14.95 0.08
C ALA A 69 -10.14 -13.53 0.66
N THR A 70 -9.32 -13.29 1.70
CA THR A 70 -9.19 -11.96 2.33
C THR A 70 -8.71 -10.92 1.32
N ARG A 71 -7.75 -11.26 0.46
CA ARG A 71 -7.25 -10.34 -0.59
C ARG A 71 -8.37 -9.95 -1.56
N THR A 72 -9.17 -10.91 -1.99
CA THR A 72 -10.29 -10.69 -2.91
C THR A 72 -11.38 -9.85 -2.26
N GLN A 73 -11.71 -10.14 -1.00
CA GLN A 73 -12.69 -9.38 -0.22
C GLN A 73 -12.25 -7.92 -0.04
N ARG A 74 -11.00 -7.69 0.38
CA ARG A 74 -10.44 -6.34 0.55
C ARG A 74 -10.35 -5.58 -0.76
N ARG A 75 -10.07 -6.26 -1.88
CA ARG A 75 -10.11 -5.64 -3.21
C ARG A 75 -11.50 -5.13 -3.56
N LYS A 76 -12.54 -5.94 -3.33
CA LYS A 76 -13.95 -5.54 -3.54
C LYS A 76 -14.33 -4.37 -2.64
N ALA A 77 -13.94 -4.39 -1.36
CA ALA A 77 -14.20 -3.30 -0.42
C ALA A 77 -13.52 -2.00 -0.86
N TYR A 78 -12.26 -2.06 -1.26
CA TYR A 78 -11.51 -0.91 -1.77
C TYR A 78 -12.14 -0.35 -3.04
N GLU A 79 -12.59 -1.19 -3.97
CA GLU A 79 -13.26 -0.73 -5.19
C GLU A 79 -14.58 -0.01 -4.91
N ARG A 80 -15.36 -0.50 -3.94
CA ARG A 80 -16.58 0.19 -3.48
C ARG A 80 -16.24 1.57 -2.91
N LEU A 81 -15.24 1.66 -2.04
CA LEU A 81 -14.80 2.92 -1.46
C LEU A 81 -14.28 3.89 -2.54
N ARG A 82 -13.45 3.40 -3.45
CA ARG A 82 -12.90 4.18 -4.56
C ARG A 82 -14.01 4.75 -5.46
N ARG A 83 -15.06 3.97 -5.75
CA ARG A 83 -16.23 4.47 -6.50
C ARG A 83 -16.97 5.55 -5.72
N LYS A 84 -17.16 5.38 -4.40
CA LYS A 84 -17.77 6.40 -3.53
C LYS A 84 -16.96 7.70 -3.55
N CYS A 85 -15.64 7.63 -3.33
CA CYS A 85 -14.77 8.80 -3.37
C CYS A 85 -14.81 9.51 -4.73
N LYS A 86 -14.79 8.77 -5.84
CA LYS A 86 -14.92 9.37 -7.18
C LYS A 86 -16.26 10.06 -7.41
N ARG A 87 -17.36 9.53 -6.86
CA ARG A 87 -18.68 10.16 -6.96
C ARG A 87 -18.71 11.47 -6.18
N LEU A 88 -18.22 11.47 -4.94
CA LEU A 88 -18.14 12.68 -4.11
C LEU A 88 -17.28 13.74 -4.79
N GLN A 89 -16.09 13.40 -5.27
CA GLN A 89 -15.21 14.33 -5.98
C GLN A 89 -15.87 14.95 -7.23
N ARG A 90 -16.71 14.20 -7.94
CA ARG A 90 -17.49 14.73 -9.07
C ARG A 90 -18.62 15.66 -8.61
N GLN A 91 -19.29 15.33 -7.50
CA GLN A 91 -20.33 16.16 -6.92
C GLN A 91 -19.78 17.47 -6.40
N ASP A 92 -18.66 17.45 -5.65
CA ASP A 92 -17.95 18.65 -5.23
C ASP A 92 -17.62 19.52 -6.44
N SER A 93 -17.08 18.92 -7.51
CA SER A 93 -16.78 19.64 -8.75
C SER A 93 -18.01 20.23 -9.47
N CYS A 94 -19.20 19.66 -9.28
CA CYS A 94 -20.45 20.18 -9.82
C CYS A 94 -21.05 21.27 -8.92
N GLU A 95 -20.99 21.12 -7.60
CA GLU A 95 -21.40 22.17 -6.64
C GLU A 95 -20.55 23.43 -6.81
N PHE A 96 -19.23 23.29 -6.99
CA PHE A 96 -18.36 24.43 -7.31
C PHE A 96 -18.71 25.12 -8.64
N LYS A 97 -19.25 24.40 -9.64
CA LYS A 97 -19.69 25.00 -10.91
C LYS A 97 -21.03 25.71 -10.79
N LEU A 98 -21.99 25.12 -10.10
CA LEU A 98 -23.32 25.71 -9.86
C LEU A 98 -23.23 26.98 -9.00
N ASN A 99 -22.39 26.96 -7.96
CA ASN A 99 -22.15 28.13 -7.10
C ASN A 99 -21.44 29.27 -7.83
N LYS A 100 -20.78 29.00 -8.97
CA LYS A 100 -20.18 30.01 -9.84
C LYS A 100 -21.18 30.62 -10.83
N ILE A 101 -22.20 29.87 -11.23
CA ILE A 101 -23.28 30.34 -12.13
C ILE A 101 -24.29 31.21 -11.37
N ASN A 102 -24.57 30.87 -10.11
CA ASN A 102 -25.57 31.58 -9.29
C ASN A 102 -25.02 32.80 -8.52
N LYS A 103 -23.76 33.22 -8.74
CA LYS A 103 -23.19 34.39 -8.08
C LYS A 103 -23.49 35.68 -8.87
N PRO A 104 -24.15 36.70 -8.30
CA PRO A 104 -24.20 38.02 -8.92
C PRO A 104 -22.78 38.60 -9.03
N PRO A 105 -22.49 39.42 -10.05
CA PRO A 105 -21.14 39.90 -10.28
C PRO A 105 -20.79 40.95 -9.23
N GLN A 106 -20.01 40.60 -8.21
CA GLN A 106 -19.16 41.55 -7.49
C GLN A 106 -17.92 40.89 -6.84
N ASP A 107 -16.83 41.61 -7.08
CA ASP A 107 -15.56 41.80 -6.39
C ASP A 107 -14.57 40.66 -6.03
N LYS A 108 -13.34 40.98 -6.46
CA LYS A 108 -12.09 40.23 -6.34
C LYS A 108 -11.56 40.36 -4.91
N HIS A 109 -11.44 39.26 -4.18
CA HIS A 109 -10.25 38.99 -3.35
C HIS A 109 -10.17 37.51 -2.95
N ASN A 110 -9.08 36.88 -3.39
CA ASN A 110 -8.34 35.75 -2.82
C ASN A 110 -9.05 34.39 -2.73
N GLY A 111 -9.04 33.69 -3.86
CA GLY A 111 -9.51 32.32 -4.00
C GLY A 111 -8.56 31.26 -3.43
N TRP A 112 -9.16 30.27 -2.75
CA TRP A 112 -8.48 29.01 -2.48
C TRP A 112 -8.23 28.27 -3.80
N SER A 113 -6.97 28.28 -4.21
CA SER A 113 -6.47 27.44 -5.28
C SER A 113 -6.09 26.10 -4.67
N CYS A 114 -6.96 25.10 -4.81
CA CYS A 114 -6.56 23.71 -4.55
C CYS A 114 -5.78 23.24 -5.79
N SER A 115 -4.46 23.15 -5.62
CA SER A 115 -3.47 22.87 -6.66
C SER A 115 -3.84 21.67 -7.55
N LYS A 116 -3.79 21.92 -8.86
CA LYS A 116 -3.68 20.87 -9.87
C LYS A 116 -2.21 20.47 -10.02
N ASP A 117 -1.65 19.72 -9.08
CA ASP A 117 -0.30 19.17 -9.23
C ASP A 117 -0.29 17.67 -8.96
N THR A 118 -0.58 16.87 -9.99
CA THR A 118 -0.21 15.43 -9.98
C THR A 118 0.10 14.87 -11.37
N LEU A 119 0.00 15.66 -12.45
CA LEU A 119 0.30 15.17 -13.81
C LEU A 119 1.74 15.38 -14.27
N PHE A 120 2.59 16.06 -13.49
CA PHE A 120 4.00 16.24 -13.87
C PHE A 120 4.91 15.06 -13.49
N TYR A 121 4.55 14.25 -12.49
CA TYR A 121 5.42 13.20 -11.93
C TYR A 121 5.40 11.84 -12.67
N LEU A 122 4.58 11.68 -13.72
CA LEU A 122 4.47 10.41 -14.45
C LEU A 122 4.98 10.45 -15.90
N SER A 123 5.57 11.57 -16.35
CA SER A 123 6.11 11.70 -17.71
C SER A 123 7.64 11.69 -17.79
N LYS A 124 8.34 11.52 -16.67
CA LYS A 124 9.80 11.32 -16.64
C LYS A 124 10.17 10.18 -15.68
N ASN A 125 10.01 8.94 -16.13
CA ASN A 125 10.85 7.80 -15.79
C ASN A 125 10.65 6.73 -16.87
#